data_AF-A0A4U5MLH5-F1
#
_entry.id   AF-A0A4U5MLH5-F1
#
_cell.length_a   1.000
_cell.length_b   1.000
_cell.length_c   1.000
_cell.angle_alpha   90.00
_cell.angle_beta   90.00
_cell.angle_gamma   90.00
#
_symmetry.space_group_name_H-M   'P 1'
#
loop_
_entity.id
_entity.type
_entity.pdbx_description
1 polymer ?
#
loop_
_entity_poly.entity_id
_entity_poly.type
_entity_poly.pdbx_seq_one_letter_code
_entity_poly.pdbx_strand_id
1 'polypeptide(L)'
;MLTINFHTVSNAMFPPADDVLPLIIGLAPKILGLALAKLNLNENVSLASTSTCDKGEVMWDMGKEIYRKMQQSFVKGNPYHSKDGYDSFFYQFDEHGNLKDSVLTISNLRMKRDRNVRGESYYWDKVGEYTNGELRMADIEWPGGRANPPQGTADRFHINVVTLHEPPFIIVSELDADTGKCPGNQGSICDWGEEQVTDAVGVVSNRTIMKCCTGYCVDLLNKLAMDIGFTYTLYKVRDEKWGLKSEYG
;
A
#
# COMPACT_ATOMS: atom_id res chain seq x y z
N MET A 1 9.04 4.82 10.45
CA MET A 1 8.11 4.63 9.33
C MET A 1 8.50 5.65 8.28
N LEU A 2 8.81 5.22 7.06
CA LEU A 2 9.13 6.14 5.95
C LEU A 2 7.82 6.59 5.31
N THR A 3 7.69 7.88 5.06
CA THR A 3 6.58 8.42 4.29
C THR A 3 7.13 9.29 3.18
N ILE A 4 6.43 9.29 2.05
CA ILE A 4 6.59 10.31 1.02
C ILE A 4 5.53 11.35 1.35
N ASN A 5 5.94 12.47 1.93
CA ASN A 5 5.03 13.56 2.22
C ASN A 5 4.82 14.39 0.95
N PHE A 6 3.57 14.44 0.49
CA PHE A 6 3.13 15.44 -0.47
C PHE A 6 2.75 16.68 0.34
N HIS A 7 3.54 17.74 0.26
CA HIS A 7 3.17 19.01 0.87
C HIS A 7 1.95 19.59 0.14
N THR A 8 0.76 19.43 0.70
CA THR A 8 -0.47 20.11 0.24
C THR A 8 -1.06 20.88 1.43
N VAL A 9 -0.52 22.07 1.72
CA VAL A 9 -0.96 22.87 2.86
C VAL A 9 -1.87 24.01 2.38
N SER A 10 -3.17 23.77 2.27
CA SER A 10 -4.14 24.71 1.67
C SER A 10 -4.80 25.72 2.63
N ASN A 11 -4.31 25.90 3.86
CA ASN A 11 -5.07 26.58 4.92
C ASN A 11 -4.48 27.91 5.45
N ALA A 12 -3.63 28.60 4.70
CA ALA A 12 -3.09 29.91 5.11
C ALA A 12 -3.65 31.06 4.25
N MET A 13 -4.10 32.14 4.89
CA MET A 13 -4.66 33.35 4.25
C MET A 13 -3.60 34.15 3.44
N PHE A 14 -2.32 33.88 3.69
CA PHE A 14 -1.23 34.10 2.73
C PHE A 14 -0.38 32.82 2.72
N PRO A 15 -0.24 32.16 1.57
CA PRO A 15 0.45 30.88 1.51
C PRO A 15 1.95 31.01 1.79
N PRO A 16 2.59 30.05 2.49
CA PRO A 16 4.05 30.00 2.61
C PRO A 16 4.70 29.89 1.22
N ALA A 17 5.98 30.26 1.10
CA ALA A 17 6.73 30.19 -0.16
C ALA A 17 6.79 28.78 -0.80
N ASP A 18 6.42 27.76 -0.01
CA ASP A 18 6.38 26.34 -0.35
C ASP A 18 4.98 25.83 -0.71
N ASP A 19 3.98 26.72 -0.81
CA ASP A 19 2.64 26.30 -1.23
C ASP A 19 2.59 25.99 -2.73
N VAL A 20 1.93 24.89 -3.06
CA VAL A 20 1.81 24.37 -4.43
C VAL A 20 0.84 25.23 -5.25
N LEU A 21 -0.12 25.88 -4.60
CA LEU A 21 -1.17 26.65 -5.30
C LEU A 21 -0.62 27.88 -6.05
N PRO A 22 0.16 28.79 -5.44
CA PRO A 22 0.78 29.91 -6.17
C PRO A 22 1.68 29.45 -7.33
N LEU A 23 2.40 28.34 -7.12
CA LEU A 23 3.25 27.74 -8.14
C LEU A 23 2.42 27.25 -9.34
N ILE A 24 1.34 26.52 -9.12
CA ILE A 24 0.41 26.06 -10.18
C ILE A 24 -0.22 27.25 -10.90
N ILE A 25 -0.71 28.25 -10.15
CA ILE A 25 -1.32 29.46 -10.71
C ILE A 25 -0.32 30.24 -11.57
N GLY A 26 0.97 30.24 -11.22
CA GLY A 26 2.02 30.86 -12.01
C GLY A 26 2.48 30.06 -13.24
N LEU A 27 2.37 28.72 -13.22
CA LEU A 27 2.85 27.83 -14.27
C LEU A 27 1.80 27.51 -15.32
N ALA A 28 0.56 27.25 -14.91
CA ALA A 28 -0.50 26.81 -15.81
C ALA A 28 -0.77 27.82 -16.95
N PRO A 29 -0.86 29.14 -16.70
CA PRO A 29 -1.01 30.13 -17.78
C PRO A 29 0.19 30.18 -18.73
N LYS A 30 1.41 29.91 -18.23
CA LYS A 30 2.62 29.88 -19.07
C LYS A 30 2.60 28.68 -20.02
N ILE A 31 2.20 27.50 -19.53
CA ILE A 31 2.05 26.30 -20.36
C ILE A 31 1.01 26.56 -21.45
N LEU A 32 -0.13 27.15 -21.09
CA LEU A 32 -1.17 27.52 -22.04
C LEU A 32 -0.67 28.54 -23.08
N GLY A 33 0.01 29.61 -22.65
CA GLY A 33 0.56 30.61 -23.55
C GLY A 33 1.59 30.04 -24.53
N LEU A 34 2.47 29.15 -24.07
CA LEU A 34 3.41 28.42 -24.93
C LEU A 34 2.70 27.49 -25.92
N ALA A 35 1.63 26.83 -25.49
CA ALA A 35 0.83 25.98 -26.36
C ALA A 35 0.16 26.80 -27.47
N LEU A 36 -0.44 27.94 -27.13
CA LEU A 36 -1.06 28.86 -28.09
C LEU A 36 -0.03 29.42 -29.09
N ALA A 37 1.17 29.75 -28.64
CA ALA A 37 2.25 30.22 -29.52
C ALA A 37 2.74 29.15 -30.51
N LYS A 38 2.52 27.86 -30.22
CA LYS A 38 2.85 26.73 -31.10
C LYS A 38 1.71 26.34 -32.04
N LEU A 39 0.54 26.97 -31.93
CA LEU A 39 -0.55 26.77 -32.87
C LEU A 39 -0.27 27.57 -34.14
N ASN A 40 -0.48 26.94 -35.29
CA ASN A 40 -0.46 27.64 -36.56
C ASN A 40 -1.85 28.23 -36.79
N LEU A 41 -2.12 29.39 -36.17
CA LEU A 41 -3.40 30.06 -36.25
C LEU A 41 -3.46 30.85 -37.58
N ASN A 42 -4.25 30.34 -38.52
CA ASN A 42 -4.69 31.14 -39.66
C ASN A 42 -5.82 32.09 -39.21
N GLU A 43 -6.07 33.18 -39.94
CA GLU A 43 -7.10 34.18 -39.61
C GLU A 43 -8.53 33.60 -39.43
N ASN A 44 -8.80 32.42 -39.98
CA ASN A 44 -10.11 31.75 -39.92
C ASN A 44 -10.30 30.80 -38.72
N VAL A 45 -9.31 30.67 -37.83
CA VAL A 45 -9.38 29.72 -36.70
C VAL A 45 -9.90 30.41 -35.44
N SER A 46 -11.09 30.01 -34.99
CA SER A 46 -11.66 30.48 -33.72
C SER A 46 -11.13 29.67 -32.54
N LEU A 47 -10.70 30.36 -31.48
CA LEU A 47 -10.36 29.79 -30.18
C LEU A 47 -11.59 29.68 -29.25
N ALA A 48 -12.77 30.10 -29.70
CA ALA A 48 -13.99 29.92 -28.92
C ALA A 48 -14.41 28.44 -28.94
N SER A 49 -14.83 27.93 -27.78
CA SER A 49 -15.42 26.59 -27.69
C SER A 49 -16.75 26.55 -28.44
N THR A 50 -16.93 25.52 -29.28
CA THR A 50 -18.21 25.21 -29.94
C THR A 50 -19.12 24.36 -29.05
N SER A 51 -18.60 23.85 -27.92
CA SER A 51 -19.34 22.95 -27.05
C SER A 51 -20.32 23.67 -26.14
N THR A 52 -21.57 23.18 -26.12
CA THR A 52 -22.65 23.69 -25.25
C THR A 52 -23.34 22.54 -24.52
N CYS A 53 -23.87 22.81 -23.33
CA CYS A 53 -24.49 21.79 -22.46
C CYS A 53 -25.90 21.38 -22.91
N ASP A 54 -26.55 22.17 -23.77
CA ASP A 54 -27.98 21.97 -24.07
C ASP A 54 -28.21 21.17 -25.36
N LYS A 55 -27.65 21.62 -26.50
CA LYS A 55 -27.87 21.00 -27.84
C LYS A 55 -26.71 21.27 -28.83
N GLY A 56 -25.47 21.32 -28.35
CA GLY A 56 -24.29 21.59 -29.16
C GLY A 56 -23.45 20.35 -29.48
N GLU A 57 -22.41 20.54 -30.28
CA GLU A 57 -21.34 19.56 -30.41
C GLU A 57 -20.71 19.29 -29.04
N VAL A 58 -20.66 18.03 -28.63
CA VAL A 58 -20.10 17.64 -27.32
C VAL A 58 -18.58 17.79 -27.29
N MET A 59 -17.93 17.83 -28.46
CA MET A 59 -16.48 17.92 -28.60
C MET A 59 -16.04 19.26 -29.19
N TRP A 60 -14.92 19.76 -28.68
CA TRP A 60 -14.25 20.94 -29.20
C TRP A 60 -12.93 20.52 -29.84
N ASP A 61 -12.92 20.38 -31.16
CA ASP A 61 -11.76 19.87 -31.92
C ASP A 61 -10.51 20.74 -31.75
N MET A 62 -10.68 22.07 -31.75
CA MET A 62 -9.58 22.99 -31.45
C MET A 62 -9.08 22.84 -30.01
N GLY A 63 -9.97 22.53 -29.06
CA GLY A 63 -9.61 22.19 -27.69
C GLY A 63 -8.67 20.98 -27.60
N LYS A 64 -8.92 19.95 -28.43
CA LYS A 64 -8.03 18.78 -28.53
C LYS A 64 -6.65 19.13 -29.06
N GLU A 65 -6.57 20.01 -30.07
CA GLU A 65 -5.28 20.46 -30.61
C GLU A 65 -4.53 21.36 -29.61
N ILE A 66 -5.22 22.25 -28.91
CA ILE A 66 -4.66 23.05 -27.81
C ILE A 66 -4.08 22.12 -26.73
N TYR A 67 -4.86 21.13 -26.29
CA TYR A 67 -4.42 20.16 -25.28
C TYR A 67 -3.17 19.40 -25.73
N ARG A 68 -3.13 18.93 -26.98
CA ARG A 68 -1.95 18.29 -27.57
C ARG A 68 -0.73 19.20 -27.57
N LYS A 69 -0.90 20.49 -27.90
CA LYS A 69 0.19 21.49 -27.83
C LYS A 69 0.63 21.78 -26.40
N MET A 70 -0.28 21.71 -25.42
CA MET A 70 0.06 21.83 -24.00
C MET A 70 0.91 20.64 -23.54
N GLN A 71 0.56 19.41 -23.93
CA GLN A 71 1.37 18.21 -23.63
C GLN A 71 2.78 18.27 -24.23
N GLN A 72 2.93 18.88 -25.41
CA GLN A 72 4.23 19.11 -26.07
C GLN A 72 4.98 20.35 -25.54
N SER A 73 4.40 21.08 -24.59
CA SER A 73 5.00 22.27 -24.00
C SER A 73 5.67 21.93 -22.68
N PHE A 74 6.75 22.66 -22.41
CA PHE A 74 7.51 22.50 -21.18
C PHE A 74 7.82 23.88 -20.63
N VAL A 75 7.84 23.97 -19.30
CA VAL A 75 8.21 25.20 -18.60
C VAL A 75 9.36 24.86 -17.66
N LYS A 76 10.42 25.67 -17.71
CA LYS A 76 11.55 25.53 -16.78
C LYS A 76 11.06 25.75 -15.34
N GLY A 77 11.50 24.87 -14.45
CA GLY A 77 11.17 24.81 -13.04
C GLY A 77 11.55 26.09 -12.30
N ASN A 78 10.57 26.63 -11.57
CA ASN A 78 10.64 27.65 -10.52
C ASN A 78 11.59 28.87 -10.73
N PRO A 79 11.12 29.97 -11.33
CA PRO A 79 11.90 31.21 -11.38
C PRO A 79 12.10 31.91 -10.02
N TYR A 80 11.39 31.49 -8.96
CA TYR A 80 11.43 32.12 -7.62
C TYR A 80 12.33 31.40 -6.62
N HIS A 81 12.78 30.17 -6.91
CA HIS A 81 13.63 29.37 -6.03
C HIS A 81 14.92 28.95 -6.73
N SER A 82 15.68 29.94 -7.20
CA SER A 82 17.03 29.73 -7.78
C SER A 82 18.04 29.17 -6.76
N LYS A 83 17.69 29.18 -5.46
CA LYS A 83 18.55 28.75 -4.35
C LYS A 83 18.44 27.26 -4.02
N ASP A 84 17.42 26.57 -4.54
CA ASP A 84 17.10 25.19 -4.14
C ASP A 84 17.76 24.15 -5.07
N GLY A 85 18.53 24.61 -6.06
CA GLY A 85 19.25 23.72 -6.99
C GLY A 85 18.36 23.05 -8.05
N TYR A 86 17.04 23.30 -8.05
CA TYR A 86 16.08 22.77 -9.04
C TYR A 86 16.02 23.56 -10.36
N ASP A 87 17.02 24.38 -10.65
CA ASP A 87 17.07 25.19 -11.87
C ASP A 87 17.24 24.33 -13.15
N SER A 88 17.34 23.00 -13.04
CA SER A 88 17.33 22.07 -14.17
C SER A 88 16.01 21.33 -14.36
N PHE A 89 15.02 21.51 -13.48
CA PHE A 89 13.74 20.80 -13.58
C PHE A 89 12.88 21.39 -14.71
N PHE A 90 12.13 20.55 -15.42
CA PHE A 90 11.17 21.01 -16.44
C PHE A 90 9.81 20.38 -16.18
N TYR A 91 8.78 21.22 -16.11
CA TYR A 91 7.39 20.76 -16.10
C TYR A 91 7.05 20.23 -17.49
N GLN A 92 7.07 18.91 -17.63
CA GLN A 92 6.76 18.17 -18.87
C GLN A 92 5.64 17.17 -18.61
N PHE A 93 4.81 16.90 -19.61
CA PHE A 93 3.67 15.99 -19.48
C PHE A 93 3.82 14.77 -20.40
N ASP A 94 3.31 13.64 -19.94
CA ASP A 94 3.16 12.42 -20.74
C ASP A 94 1.92 12.50 -21.65
N GLU A 95 1.69 11.46 -22.45
CA GLU A 95 0.56 11.36 -23.37
C GLU A 95 -0.80 11.32 -22.66
N HIS A 96 -0.81 11.02 -21.36
CA HIS A 96 -1.99 10.99 -20.49
C HIS A 96 -2.20 12.30 -19.72
N GLY A 97 -1.26 13.25 -19.81
CA GLY A 97 -1.32 14.52 -19.09
C GLY A 97 -0.74 14.48 -17.67
N ASN A 98 -0.04 13.42 -17.29
CA ASN A 98 0.68 13.36 -16.01
C ASN A 98 2.06 14.00 -16.14
N LEU A 99 2.58 14.51 -15.03
CA LEU A 99 3.92 15.07 -14.98
C LEU A 99 4.97 13.96 -15.17
N LYS A 100 5.86 14.11 -16.16
CA LYS A 100 6.90 13.11 -16.49
C LYS A 100 7.94 12.98 -15.37
N ASP A 101 8.43 14.12 -14.90
CA ASP A 101 9.47 14.18 -13.89
C ASP A 101 8.83 14.57 -12.56
N SER A 102 9.12 13.82 -11.51
CA SER A 102 8.70 14.17 -10.15
C SER A 102 9.92 14.33 -9.26
N VAL A 103 9.89 15.37 -8.44
CA VAL A 103 10.84 15.57 -7.35
C VAL A 103 10.12 15.22 -6.07
N LEU A 104 10.61 14.19 -5.38
CA LEU A 104 10.02 13.74 -4.12
C LEU A 104 11.01 13.97 -2.99
N THR A 105 10.50 14.53 -1.89
CA THR A 105 11.25 14.62 -0.64
C THR A 105 10.87 13.46 0.27
N ILE A 106 11.86 12.71 0.72
CA ILE A 106 11.66 11.51 1.54
C ILE A 106 11.86 11.91 2.99
N SER A 107 10.85 11.63 3.81
CA SER A 107 10.83 12.01 5.22
C SER A 107 10.83 10.77 6.11
N ASN A 108 11.61 10.83 7.18
CA ASN A 108 11.66 9.80 8.21
C ASN A 108 11.09 10.35 9.51
N LEU A 109 10.15 9.61 10.11
CA LEU A 109 9.61 9.96 11.42
C LEU A 109 10.61 9.55 12.49
N ARG A 110 11.17 10.53 13.20
CA ARG A 110 12.17 10.34 14.25
C ARG A 110 11.63 10.71 15.61
N MET A 111 12.14 10.04 16.64
CA MET A 111 11.77 10.32 18.02
C MET A 111 12.81 11.23 18.67
N LYS A 112 12.38 12.40 19.14
CA LYS A 112 13.21 13.29 19.95
C LYS A 112 13.14 12.83 21.41
N ARG A 113 14.24 12.27 21.92
CA ARG A 113 14.39 11.96 23.35
C ARG A 113 14.80 13.20 24.12
N ASP A 114 13.84 13.90 24.70
CA ASP A 114 14.13 14.93 25.69
C ASP A 114 14.33 14.27 27.07
N ARG A 115 15.45 14.55 27.73
CA ARG A 115 15.74 14.00 29.07
C ARG A 115 14.85 14.59 30.16
N ASN A 116 14.24 15.75 29.90
CA ASN A 116 13.53 16.54 30.90
C ASN A 116 12.00 16.47 30.78
N VAL A 117 11.47 15.88 29.70
CA VAL A 117 10.02 15.77 29.46
C VAL A 117 9.65 14.29 29.39
N ARG A 118 8.72 13.84 30.25
CA ARG A 118 8.10 12.50 30.16
C ARG A 118 7.11 12.47 28.98
N GLY A 119 7.63 12.50 27.76
CA GLY A 119 6.83 12.45 26.55
C GLY A 119 7.67 12.12 25.34
N GLU A 120 7.14 11.25 24.48
CA GLU A 120 7.73 10.97 23.19
C GLU A 120 7.32 12.08 22.23
N SER A 121 8.28 12.93 21.82
CA SER A 121 8.05 13.93 20.78
C SER A 121 8.53 13.37 19.44
N TYR A 122 7.67 13.39 18.43
CA TYR A 122 7.99 12.93 17.09
C TYR A 122 8.14 14.11 16.14
N TYR A 123 9.09 14.03 15.21
CA TYR A 123 9.26 15.02 14.16
C TYR A 123 9.63 14.35 12.83
N TRP A 124 9.27 15.01 11.74
CA TRP A 124 9.64 14.58 10.39
C TRP A 124 10.98 15.20 10.02
N ASP A 125 11.92 14.36 9.61
CA ASP A 125 13.24 14.77 9.14
C ASP A 125 13.40 14.42 7.66
N LYS A 126 13.95 15.33 6.85
CA LYS A 126 14.24 15.06 5.43
C LYS A 126 15.46 14.13 5.39
N VAL A 127 15.26 12.90 4.94
CA VAL A 127 16.33 11.88 4.84
C VAL A 127 16.69 11.54 3.42
N GLY A 128 16.01 12.11 2.43
CA GLY A 128 16.36 11.81 1.06
C GLY A 128 15.55 12.59 0.06
N GLU A 129 15.90 12.34 -1.19
CA GLU A 129 15.33 13.00 -2.35
C GLU A 129 15.36 12.07 -3.54
N TYR A 130 14.25 12.02 -4.26
CA TYR A 130 14.15 11.34 -5.54
C TYR A 130 13.97 12.38 -6.64
N THR A 131 14.90 12.41 -7.59
CA THR A 131 14.89 13.36 -8.69
C THR A 131 15.49 12.70 -9.93
N ASN A 132 14.91 12.93 -11.11
CA ASN A 132 15.39 12.41 -12.39
C ASN A 132 15.64 10.89 -12.41
N GLY A 133 14.82 10.10 -11.71
CA GLY A 133 14.99 8.65 -11.63
C GLY A 133 16.06 8.17 -10.64
N GLU A 134 16.75 9.09 -9.97
CA GLU A 134 17.79 8.80 -8.99
C GLU A 134 17.28 9.02 -7.57
N LEU A 135 17.45 8.01 -6.72
CA LEU A 135 17.13 8.07 -5.30
C LEU A 135 18.42 8.34 -4.50
N ARG A 136 18.46 9.48 -3.79
CA ARG A 136 19.54 9.82 -2.85
C ARG A 136 19.02 9.79 -1.43
N MET A 137 19.63 8.96 -0.60
CA MET A 137 19.23 8.75 0.78
C MET A 137 20.39 9.01 1.73
N ALA A 138 20.09 9.69 2.83
CA ALA A 138 20.91 9.80 4.02
C ALA A 138 20.51 8.70 5.04
N ASP A 139 21.05 8.78 6.25
CA ASP A 139 20.75 7.81 7.31
C ASP A 139 19.25 7.76 7.65
N ILE A 140 18.77 6.56 7.95
CA ILE A 140 17.36 6.28 8.24
C ILE A 140 17.23 5.71 9.66
N GLU A 141 16.27 6.21 10.43
CA GLU A 141 15.90 5.61 11.70
C GLU A 141 14.72 4.66 11.50
N TRP A 142 14.91 3.41 11.92
CA TRP A 142 13.89 2.36 11.91
C TRP A 142 13.14 2.33 13.25
N PRO A 143 11.92 1.77 13.28
CA PRO A 143 11.15 1.64 14.51
C PRO A 143 11.97 1.09 15.68
N GLY A 144 11.84 1.73 16.85
CA GLY A 144 12.65 1.44 18.03
C GLY A 144 13.99 2.18 18.08
N GLY A 145 14.21 3.19 17.23
CA GLY A 145 15.43 4.01 17.24
C GLY A 145 16.67 3.28 16.73
N ARG A 146 16.48 2.36 15.79
CA ARG A 146 17.57 1.52 15.24
C ARG A 146 18.07 2.10 13.92
N ALA A 147 19.39 2.08 13.71
CA ALA A 147 19.98 2.50 12.44
C ALA A 147 19.84 1.43 11.34
N ASN A 148 19.83 0.16 11.72
CA ASN A 148 19.72 -0.96 10.78
C ASN A 148 18.25 -1.34 10.54
N PRO A 149 17.90 -1.74 9.31
CA PRO A 149 16.56 -2.21 8.98
C PRO A 149 16.18 -3.42 9.85
N PRO A 150 14.88 -3.58 10.18
CA PRO A 150 14.40 -4.81 10.79
C PRO A 150 14.72 -5.97 9.84
N GLN A 151 15.09 -7.11 10.41
CA GLN A 151 15.31 -8.32 9.62
C GLN A 151 14.00 -8.69 8.92
N GLY A 152 14.02 -8.74 7.59
CA GLY A 152 12.84 -8.95 6.75
C GLY A 152 12.30 -10.38 6.77
N THR A 153 12.95 -11.29 7.50
CA THR A 153 12.59 -12.69 7.58
C THR A 153 12.36 -13.05 9.04
N ALA A 154 11.19 -13.62 9.35
CA ALA A 154 10.94 -14.14 10.68
C ALA A 154 11.89 -15.32 10.96
N ASP A 155 12.53 -15.33 12.13
CA ASP A 155 13.42 -16.43 12.55
C ASP A 155 12.71 -17.79 12.64
N ARG A 156 11.36 -17.79 12.65
CA ARG A 156 10.53 -18.99 12.70
C ARG A 156 9.31 -18.81 11.82
N PHE A 157 9.12 -19.72 10.86
CA PHE A 157 7.92 -19.75 10.03
C PHE A 157 6.83 -20.53 10.76
N HIS A 158 5.70 -19.86 11.02
CA HIS A 158 4.48 -20.50 11.49
C HIS A 158 3.48 -20.55 10.33
N ILE A 159 2.99 -21.73 10.00
CA ILE A 159 2.11 -21.95 8.84
C ILE A 159 0.73 -22.42 9.32
N ASN A 160 -0.32 -21.86 8.74
CA ASN A 160 -1.68 -22.36 8.93
C ASN A 160 -1.98 -23.39 7.84
N VAL A 161 -2.27 -24.63 8.25
CA VAL A 161 -2.54 -25.75 7.35
C VAL A 161 -4.02 -26.11 7.44
N VAL A 162 -4.70 -26.00 6.31
CA VAL A 162 -6.11 -26.41 6.19
C VAL A 162 -6.20 -27.89 5.83
N THR A 163 -7.16 -28.60 6.41
CA THR A 163 -7.41 -30.02 6.15
C THR A 163 -8.90 -30.34 6.05
N LEU A 164 -9.21 -31.51 5.50
CA LEU A 164 -10.54 -32.12 5.48
C LEU A 164 -10.47 -33.51 6.13
N HIS A 165 -11.60 -34.01 6.64
CA HIS A 165 -11.70 -35.39 7.12
C HIS A 165 -11.79 -36.34 5.93
N GLU A 166 -10.76 -37.16 5.72
CA GLU A 166 -10.68 -38.11 4.62
C GLU A 166 -9.85 -39.33 5.02
N PRO A 167 -10.47 -40.34 5.65
CA PRO A 167 -9.80 -41.62 5.91
C PRO A 167 -9.38 -42.29 4.58
N PRO A 168 -8.15 -42.83 4.45
CA PRO A 168 -7.15 -43.03 5.51
C PRO A 168 -6.10 -41.90 5.62
N PHE A 169 -6.21 -40.83 4.84
CA PHE A 169 -5.22 -39.76 4.76
C PHE A 169 -5.25 -38.83 5.98
N ILE A 170 -6.46 -38.46 6.41
CA ILE A 170 -6.73 -37.65 7.61
C ILE A 170 -7.91 -38.28 8.36
N ILE A 171 -7.64 -38.77 9.56
CA ILE A 171 -8.60 -39.42 10.46
C ILE A 171 -8.76 -38.52 11.70
N VAL A 172 -10.00 -38.24 12.07
CA VAL A 172 -10.32 -37.34 13.19
C VAL A 172 -10.88 -38.15 14.34
N SER A 173 -10.34 -37.93 15.53
CA SER A 173 -10.74 -38.60 16.77
C SER A 173 -10.78 -37.61 17.94
N GLU A 174 -11.36 -38.02 19.06
CA GLU A 174 -11.35 -37.22 20.28
C GLU A 174 -9.94 -37.15 20.89
N LEU A 175 -9.66 -36.06 21.60
CA LEU A 175 -8.49 -35.99 22.46
C LEU A 175 -8.68 -36.90 23.68
N ASP A 176 -7.57 -37.41 24.20
CA ASP A 176 -7.56 -38.12 25.47
C ASP A 176 -8.05 -37.21 26.60
N ALA A 177 -9.06 -37.65 27.35
CA ALA A 177 -9.77 -36.83 28.32
C ALA A 177 -8.88 -36.39 29.50
N ASP A 178 -7.89 -37.20 29.87
CA ASP A 178 -7.01 -36.95 31.00
C ASP A 178 -5.82 -36.06 30.61
N THR A 179 -5.22 -36.30 29.44
CA THR A 179 -4.00 -35.63 29.00
C THR A 179 -4.22 -34.46 28.04
N GLY A 180 -5.39 -34.36 27.42
CA GLY A 180 -5.69 -33.36 26.39
C GLY A 180 -4.85 -33.51 25.12
N LYS A 181 -4.25 -34.69 24.90
CA LYS A 181 -3.38 -35.00 23.76
C LYS A 181 -4.02 -36.03 22.85
N CYS A 182 -3.43 -36.20 21.67
CA CYS A 182 -3.77 -37.30 20.80
C CYS A 182 -3.48 -38.65 21.47
N PRO A 183 -4.43 -39.62 21.42
CA PRO A 183 -4.21 -40.97 21.93
C PRO A 183 -2.94 -41.60 21.34
N GLY A 184 -2.13 -42.23 22.20
CA GLY A 184 -0.89 -42.90 21.78
C GLY A 184 0.21 -41.98 21.24
N ASN A 185 0.10 -40.65 21.40
CA ASN A 185 0.99 -39.65 20.78
C ASN A 185 1.10 -39.78 19.25
N GLN A 186 0.11 -40.39 18.61
CA GLN A 186 0.03 -40.49 17.16
C GLN A 186 -0.86 -39.34 16.68
N GLY A 187 -0.34 -38.49 15.79
CA GLY A 187 -1.08 -37.35 15.23
C GLY A 187 -0.81 -35.99 15.87
N SER A 188 -1.64 -35.03 15.51
CA SER A 188 -1.52 -33.62 15.89
C SER A 188 -2.88 -33.06 16.28
N ILE A 189 -2.88 -32.15 17.25
CA ILE A 189 -4.08 -31.44 17.66
C ILE A 189 -4.50 -30.51 16.52
N CYS A 190 -5.78 -30.53 16.17
CA CYS A 190 -6.35 -29.71 15.11
C CYS A 190 -7.62 -28.98 15.57
N ASP A 191 -7.79 -27.75 15.10
CA ASP A 191 -9.02 -26.97 15.28
C ASP A 191 -10.10 -27.51 14.33
N TRP A 192 -11.19 -28.01 14.90
CA TRP A 192 -12.29 -28.62 14.17
C TRP A 192 -13.54 -27.75 14.07
N GLY A 193 -13.45 -26.47 14.46
CA GLY A 193 -14.53 -25.50 14.41
C GLY A 193 -14.95 -24.99 15.78
N GLU A 194 -16.12 -24.36 15.86
CA GLU A 194 -16.67 -23.78 17.10
C GLU A 194 -17.98 -24.47 17.47
N GLU A 195 -18.17 -24.69 18.77
CA GLU A 195 -19.44 -25.14 19.37
C GLU A 195 -20.02 -24.04 20.24
N GLN A 196 -21.35 -23.84 20.18
CA GLN A 196 -22.02 -22.92 21.10
C GLN A 196 -22.29 -23.61 22.43
N VAL A 197 -21.68 -23.10 23.49
CA VAL A 197 -21.86 -23.56 24.85
C VAL A 197 -22.66 -22.51 25.60
N THR A 198 -23.82 -22.92 26.14
CA THR A 198 -24.64 -22.08 27.01
C THR A 198 -24.28 -22.37 28.46
N ASP A 199 -23.74 -21.38 29.16
CA ASP A 199 -23.46 -21.51 30.60
C ASP A 199 -24.76 -21.59 31.41
N ALA A 200 -24.67 -22.07 32.66
CA ALA A 200 -25.81 -22.17 33.58
C ALA A 200 -26.54 -20.84 33.85
N VAL A 201 -25.94 -19.70 33.47
CA VAL A 201 -26.49 -18.34 33.58
C VAL A 201 -27.16 -17.88 32.27
N GLY A 202 -27.22 -18.74 31.24
CA GLY A 202 -27.84 -18.44 29.94
C GLY A 202 -26.95 -17.63 28.99
N VAL A 203 -25.67 -17.47 29.29
CA VAL A 203 -24.69 -16.80 28.42
C VAL A 203 -24.21 -17.79 27.36
N VAL A 204 -24.43 -17.46 26.09
CA VAL A 204 -23.94 -18.24 24.95
C VAL A 204 -22.51 -17.82 24.65
N SER A 205 -21.58 -18.77 24.70
CA SER A 205 -20.18 -18.58 24.33
C SER A 205 -19.78 -19.55 23.22
N ASN A 206 -18.88 -19.14 22.33
CA ASN A 206 -18.32 -20.02 21.32
C ASN A 206 -17.04 -20.65 21.88
N ARG A 207 -16.98 -21.98 21.87
CA ARG A 207 -15.80 -22.76 22.27
C ARG A 207 -15.19 -23.42 21.05
N THR A 208 -13.90 -23.21 20.82
CA THR A 208 -13.15 -23.94 19.80
C THR A 208 -13.07 -25.42 20.14
N ILE A 209 -13.46 -26.26 19.18
CA ILE A 209 -13.45 -27.72 19.28
C ILE A 209 -12.09 -28.20 18.83
N MET A 210 -11.28 -28.67 19.79
CA MET A 210 -9.98 -29.28 19.49
C MET A 210 -10.16 -30.79 19.34
N LYS A 211 -9.69 -31.35 18.22
CA LYS A 211 -9.71 -32.79 17.93
C LYS A 211 -8.29 -33.31 17.71
N CYS A 212 -8.16 -34.64 17.71
CA CYS A 212 -6.94 -35.30 17.27
C CYS A 212 -7.04 -35.66 15.78
N CYS A 213 -6.17 -35.06 14.96
CA CYS A 213 -6.01 -35.41 13.56
C CYS A 213 -4.82 -36.37 13.40
N THR A 214 -5.05 -37.51 12.74
CA THR A 214 -4.07 -38.58 12.48
C THR A 214 -4.09 -38.97 11.01
N GLY A 215 -3.17 -39.83 10.57
CA GLY A 215 -3.14 -40.38 9.21
C GLY A 215 -1.92 -39.92 8.41
N TYR A 216 -1.80 -40.46 7.20
CA TYR A 216 -0.61 -40.31 6.36
C TYR A 216 -0.22 -38.85 6.12
N CYS A 217 -1.19 -37.97 5.86
CA CYS A 217 -0.92 -36.56 5.59
C CYS A 217 -0.47 -35.80 6.83
N VAL A 218 -0.92 -36.19 8.03
CA VAL A 218 -0.46 -35.59 9.30
C VAL A 218 0.97 -36.04 9.61
N ASP A 219 1.30 -37.30 9.39
CA ASP A 219 2.65 -37.83 9.60
C ASP A 219 3.66 -37.18 8.65
N LEU A 220 3.28 -37.01 7.37
CA LEU A 220 4.08 -36.28 6.39
C LEU A 220 4.27 -34.81 6.80
N LEU A 221 3.21 -34.14 7.26
CA LEU A 221 3.28 -32.75 7.72
C LEU A 221 4.22 -32.60 8.92
N ASN A 222 4.13 -33.50 9.91
CA ASN A 222 5.04 -33.55 11.05
C ASN A 222 6.50 -33.72 10.59
N LYS A 223 6.74 -34.63 9.64
CA LYS A 223 8.08 -34.87 9.09
C LYS A 223 8.64 -33.64 8.38
N LEU A 224 7.83 -32.98 7.55
CA LEU A 224 8.22 -31.75 6.86
C LEU A 224 8.52 -30.61 7.84
N ALA A 225 7.69 -30.46 8.89
CA ALA A 225 7.89 -29.46 9.94
C ALA A 225 9.23 -29.65 10.66
N MET A 226 9.58 -30.90 10.97
CA MET A 226 10.87 -31.24 11.61
C MET A 226 12.06 -31.03 10.67
N ASP A 227 11.97 -31.48 9.42
CA ASP A 227 13.10 -31.45 8.48
C ASP A 227 13.40 -30.03 7.97
N ILE A 228 12.37 -29.20 7.78
CA ILE A 228 12.50 -27.83 7.29
C ILE A 228 12.63 -26.83 8.46
N GLY A 229 12.09 -27.15 9.64
CA GLY A 229 12.16 -26.30 10.83
C GLY A 229 11.07 -25.24 10.92
N PHE A 230 9.84 -25.57 10.55
CA PHE A 230 8.66 -24.69 10.73
C PHE A 230 7.70 -25.24 11.79
N THR A 231 6.84 -24.37 12.30
CA THR A 231 5.72 -24.75 13.17
C THR A 231 4.41 -24.57 12.43
N TYR A 232 3.35 -25.28 12.84
CA TYR A 232 2.07 -25.13 12.16
C TYR A 232 0.87 -25.21 13.11
N THR A 233 -0.24 -24.65 12.65
CA THR A 233 -1.58 -24.87 13.20
C THR A 233 -2.40 -25.61 12.16
N LEU A 234 -2.98 -26.75 12.53
CA LEU A 234 -3.84 -27.56 11.66
C LEU A 234 -5.30 -27.24 11.95
N TYR A 235 -6.09 -26.94 10.92
CA TYR A 235 -7.51 -26.61 11.09
C TYR A 235 -8.39 -27.16 9.97
N LYS A 236 -9.65 -27.42 10.28
CA LYS A 236 -10.65 -27.91 9.34
C LYS A 236 -11.11 -26.83 8.36
N VAL A 237 -11.27 -27.18 7.10
CA VAL A 237 -11.91 -26.30 6.11
C VAL A 237 -13.37 -26.00 6.48
N ARG A 238 -13.79 -24.74 6.33
CA ARG A 238 -15.11 -24.26 6.79
C ARG A 238 -16.28 -24.76 5.93
N ASP A 239 -16.06 -24.92 4.64
CA ASP A 239 -17.10 -25.32 3.68
C ASP A 239 -17.17 -26.84 3.45
N GLU A 240 -16.26 -27.60 4.08
CA GLU A 240 -16.11 -29.05 3.95
C GLU A 240 -15.90 -29.53 2.50
N LYS A 241 -15.35 -28.68 1.62
CA LYS A 241 -15.17 -29.00 0.20
C LYS A 241 -13.71 -28.84 -0.25
N TRP A 242 -13.41 -29.47 -1.38
CA TRP A 242 -12.07 -29.50 -1.99
C TRP A 242 -11.72 -28.25 -2.81
N GLY A 243 -12.68 -27.35 -3.06
CA GLY A 243 -12.51 -26.18 -3.92
C GLY A 243 -12.69 -26.50 -5.41
N LEU A 244 -13.93 -26.71 -5.84
CA LEU A 244 -14.29 -26.75 -7.26
C LEU A 244 -14.73 -25.36 -7.70
N LYS A 245 -14.30 -24.93 -8.90
CA LYS A 245 -14.79 -23.69 -9.51
C LYS A 245 -16.28 -23.85 -9.80
N SER A 246 -17.12 -23.14 -9.06
CA SER A 246 -18.54 -23.06 -9.37
C SER A 246 -18.74 -22.19 -10.62
N GLU A 247 -19.78 -22.43 -11.41
CA GLU A 247 -20.16 -21.55 -12.53
C GLU A 247 -20.43 -20.10 -12.06
N TYR A 248 -20.61 -19.90 -10.76
CA TYR A 248 -20.87 -18.60 -10.13
C TYR A 248 -19.70 -18.02 -9.32
N GLY A 249 -18.50 -18.62 -9.36
CA GLY A 249 -17.32 -18.16 -8.62
C GLY A 249 -17.03 -18.99 -7.38
#